data_AF-A0A1H5HJB9-F1
#
_entry.id   AF-A0A1H5HJB9-F1
#
_cell.length_a   1.000
_cell.length_b   1.000
_cell.length_c   1.000
_cell.angle_alpha   90.00
_cell.angle_beta   90.00
_cell.angle_gamma   90.00
#
_symmetry.space_group_name_H-M   'P 1'
#
loop_
_entity.id
_entity.type
_entity.pdbx_description
1 polymer ?
#
loop_
_entity_poly.entity_id
_entity_poly.type
_entity_poly.pdbx_seq_one_letter_code
_entity_poly.pdbx_strand_id
1 'polypeptide(L)'
;MRTYVLKVFLLIHLLTGITSYATNNPIIKNDNKKQTVKVALLLDTSNSMDGLINQAKAQLWEIVNELSYAKCRGKSPNLKIALYEYGNSRLSVKEGYIKLVSKFTSDLDEISEHLFSLTTNGGSEYCGQAIQTSINELKWGEDKGDLKMIFIAGNEPFTQGKVNFKDAITDAKEKDITINTIFCGNYNQGISGSWQQGAHLGGGDYMTINQNKNIVHIVTPYDNDIIILNKKLNKTYLYYGNKGASKYEKQAKQDTNAEALDEVVVVKRAVTKSSKLYNNASWDLVDASKDKNFSYKKLKKKQLPSYLQNKSTQEIKSYVKKQHAERKEIQLKIQELSKKRKKFVAKKQKENNKKNELESVIIKAIKKQAKKKNYSW
;
A
#
# COMPACT_ATOMS: atom_id res chain seq x y z
N MET A 1 67.04 -24.00 46.10
CA MET A 1 67.94 -22.85 45.91
C MET A 1 68.36 -22.81 44.44
N ARG A 2 68.32 -21.60 43.86
CA ARG A 2 68.88 -21.12 42.57
C ARG A 2 70.19 -21.82 42.15
N THR A 3 70.64 -22.00 40.90
CA THR A 3 70.50 -21.33 39.57
C THR A 3 71.38 -22.15 38.60
N TYR A 4 71.14 -22.32 37.29
CA TYR A 4 71.58 -21.51 36.13
C TYR A 4 71.26 -22.37 34.86
N VAL A 5 70.47 -21.95 33.87
CA VAL A 5 70.74 -21.06 32.71
C VAL A 5 71.47 -21.73 31.52
N LEU A 6 70.76 -21.77 30.37
CA LEU A 6 71.16 -21.58 28.95
C LEU A 6 71.30 -22.75 27.94
N LYS A 7 70.75 -22.45 26.74
CA LYS A 7 71.04 -22.85 25.34
C LYS A 7 70.48 -24.18 24.82
N VAL A 8 69.35 -24.12 24.10
CA VAL A 8 69.20 -23.96 22.62
C VAL A 8 69.54 -25.25 21.88
N PHE A 9 68.53 -25.90 21.26
CA PHE A 9 68.63 -26.31 19.86
C PHE A 9 67.23 -26.50 19.24
N LEU A 10 67.15 -25.97 18.03
CA LEU A 10 66.03 -25.84 17.11
C LEU A 10 65.56 -27.21 16.62
N LEU A 11 64.26 -27.52 16.69
CA LEU A 11 63.68 -28.54 15.82
C LEU A 11 62.32 -28.09 15.30
N ILE A 12 62.31 -27.88 13.99
CA ILE A 12 61.17 -27.53 13.16
C ILE A 12 60.14 -28.66 13.22
N HIS A 13 58.90 -28.34 13.62
CA HIS A 13 57.74 -29.19 13.38
C HIS A 13 56.72 -28.43 12.55
N LEU A 14 56.43 -29.00 11.37
CA LEU A 14 55.34 -28.63 10.49
C LEU A 14 54.03 -28.63 11.28
N LEU A 15 53.50 -27.44 11.58
CA LEU A 15 52.10 -27.26 11.97
C LEU A 15 51.31 -26.97 10.69
N THR A 16 50.71 -27.99 10.12
CA THR A 16 49.56 -27.84 9.23
C THR A 16 48.39 -27.30 10.05
N GLY A 17 48.33 -25.97 10.18
CA GLY A 17 47.20 -25.29 10.76
C GLY A 17 45.96 -25.51 9.89
N ILE A 18 45.03 -26.34 10.36
CA ILE A 18 43.66 -26.34 9.87
C ILE A 18 43.06 -25.00 10.34
N THR A 19 43.17 -23.98 9.50
CA THR A 19 42.35 -22.78 9.66
C THR A 19 40.91 -23.19 9.38
N SER A 20 40.16 -23.57 10.42
CA SER A 20 38.71 -23.49 10.37
C SER A 20 38.35 -22.04 10.12
N TYR A 21 38.14 -21.69 8.84
CA TYR A 21 37.34 -20.54 8.49
C TYR A 21 35.95 -20.82 9.07
N ALA A 22 35.67 -20.23 10.23
CA ALA A 22 34.32 -20.02 10.68
C ALA A 22 33.65 -19.18 9.58
N THR A 23 32.92 -19.86 8.70
CA THR A 23 31.96 -19.21 7.84
C THR A 23 30.90 -18.64 8.77
N ASN A 24 31.09 -17.38 9.16
CA ASN A 24 30.01 -16.52 9.60
C ASN A 24 29.10 -16.30 8.39
N ASN A 25 28.42 -17.35 7.94
CA ASN A 25 27.14 -17.21 7.29
C ASN A 25 26.29 -16.52 8.36
N PRO A 26 25.85 -15.26 8.15
CA PRO A 26 24.81 -14.74 9.01
C PRO A 26 23.68 -15.75 8.89
N ILE A 27 23.37 -16.42 10.00
CA ILE A 27 22.18 -17.24 10.11
C ILE A 27 21.08 -16.27 9.71
N ILE A 28 20.60 -16.38 8.47
CA ILE A 28 19.38 -15.73 8.02
C ILE A 28 18.37 -16.38 8.93
N LYS A 29 18.04 -15.73 10.05
CA LYS A 29 16.88 -16.06 10.84
C LYS A 29 15.78 -16.15 9.82
N ASN A 30 15.36 -17.39 9.54
CA ASN A 30 14.27 -17.69 8.66
C ASN A 30 13.02 -17.32 9.46
N ASP A 31 12.87 -16.02 9.68
CA ASP A 31 11.74 -15.46 10.38
C ASP A 31 10.60 -15.63 9.39
N ASN A 32 9.85 -16.71 9.59
CA ASN A 32 8.74 -17.14 8.76
C ASN A 32 7.62 -16.07 8.69
N LYS A 33 7.80 -14.97 9.43
CA LYS A 33 6.99 -13.77 9.46
C LYS A 33 6.86 -13.14 8.08
N LYS A 34 5.60 -12.97 7.67
CA LYS A 34 5.20 -12.34 6.42
C LYS A 34 5.46 -10.83 6.52
N GLN A 35 6.31 -10.29 5.64
CA GLN A 35 6.63 -8.87 5.59
C GLN A 35 5.40 -8.03 5.25
N THR A 36 5.39 -6.78 5.70
CA THR A 36 4.32 -5.82 5.48
C THR A 36 4.85 -4.59 4.74
N VAL A 37 4.14 -4.17 3.71
CA VAL A 37 4.29 -2.85 3.10
C VAL A 37 3.36 -1.90 3.85
N LYS A 38 3.92 -0.86 4.47
CA LYS A 38 3.20 0.18 5.19
C LYS A 38 3.36 1.50 4.44
N VAL A 39 2.24 2.05 3.98
CA VAL A 39 2.20 3.32 3.25
C VAL A 39 1.34 4.31 4.00
N ALA A 40 1.92 5.44 4.42
CA ALA A 40 1.14 6.58 4.90
C ALA A 40 1.01 7.60 3.77
N LEU A 41 -0.23 7.95 3.44
CA LEU A 41 -0.56 9.03 2.52
C LEU A 41 -0.87 10.27 3.35
N LEU A 42 -0.09 11.34 3.18
CA LEU A 42 -0.38 12.65 3.76
C LEU A 42 -0.78 13.57 2.62
N LEU A 43 -2.06 13.89 2.54
CA LEU A 43 -2.62 14.65 1.45
C LEU A 43 -2.98 16.04 1.94
N ASP A 44 -2.42 17.05 1.30
CA ASP A 44 -2.93 18.40 1.43
C ASP A 44 -4.36 18.45 0.89
N THR A 45 -5.21 19.15 1.63
CA THR A 45 -6.62 19.39 1.33
C THR A 45 -6.90 20.89 1.26
N SER A 46 -5.93 21.70 0.88
CA SER A 46 -6.12 23.12 0.55
C SER A 46 -6.91 23.30 -0.78
N ASN A 47 -7.40 24.51 -1.05
CA ASN A 47 -8.31 24.82 -2.18
C ASN A 47 -7.75 24.45 -3.57
N SER A 48 -6.44 24.29 -3.70
CA SER A 48 -5.74 23.98 -4.95
C SER A 48 -5.40 22.50 -5.10
N MET A 49 -6.07 21.60 -4.35
CA MET A 49 -5.70 20.17 -4.31
C MET A 49 -6.76 19.20 -4.84
N ASP A 50 -7.90 19.68 -5.36
CA ASP A 50 -8.98 18.82 -5.88
C ASP A 50 -8.49 17.87 -6.97
N GLY A 51 -7.65 18.36 -7.90
CA GLY A 51 -7.10 17.54 -8.97
C GLY A 51 -6.18 16.44 -8.44
N LEU A 52 -5.32 16.74 -7.46
CA LEU A 52 -4.48 15.72 -6.81
C LEU A 52 -5.35 14.66 -6.13
N ILE A 53 -6.34 15.09 -5.35
CA ILE A 53 -7.22 14.18 -4.61
C ILE A 53 -7.98 13.26 -5.59
N ASN A 54 -8.47 13.80 -6.70
CA ASN A 54 -9.11 13.01 -7.75
C ASN A 54 -8.13 12.02 -8.42
N GLN A 55 -6.88 12.43 -8.66
CA GLN A 55 -5.85 11.55 -9.18
C GLN A 55 -5.46 10.46 -8.17
N ALA A 56 -5.41 10.76 -6.87
CA ALA A 56 -5.18 9.79 -5.81
C ALA A 56 -6.32 8.75 -5.73
N LYS A 57 -7.58 9.19 -5.81
CA LYS A 57 -8.76 8.31 -5.88
C LYS A 57 -8.67 7.33 -7.06
N ALA A 58 -8.27 7.82 -8.24
CA ALA A 58 -8.13 7.00 -9.45
C ALA A 58 -6.93 6.02 -9.40
N GLN A 59 -5.89 6.33 -8.62
CA GLN A 59 -4.64 5.57 -8.62
C GLN A 59 -4.46 4.58 -7.47
N LEU A 60 -5.28 4.66 -6.41
CA LEU A 60 -5.23 3.71 -5.29
C LEU A 60 -5.17 2.25 -5.77
N TRP A 61 -6.10 1.87 -6.67
CA TRP A 61 -6.21 0.52 -7.19
C TRP A 61 -4.97 0.08 -7.98
N GLU A 62 -4.34 1.00 -8.69
CA GLU A 62 -3.14 0.71 -9.46
C GLU A 62 -1.93 0.44 -8.55
N ILE A 63 -1.77 1.25 -7.50
CA ILE A 63 -0.72 1.04 -6.48
C ILE A 63 -0.90 -0.33 -5.83
N VAL A 64 -2.14 -0.67 -5.45
CA VAL A 64 -2.45 -1.99 -4.87
C VAL A 64 -2.18 -3.11 -5.88
N ASN A 65 -2.57 -2.94 -7.14
CA ASN A 65 -2.34 -3.93 -8.19
C ASN A 65 -0.85 -4.21 -8.37
N GLU A 66 -0.01 -3.17 -8.44
CA GLU A 66 1.44 -3.34 -8.57
C GLU A 66 2.07 -3.99 -7.33
N LEU A 67 1.60 -3.64 -6.12
CA LEU A 67 2.04 -4.29 -4.89
C LEU A 67 1.56 -5.74 -4.77
N SER A 68 0.45 -6.11 -5.43
CA SER A 68 -0.08 -7.47 -5.38
C SER A 68 0.82 -8.52 -6.03
N TYR A 69 1.63 -8.08 -7.00
CA TYR A 69 2.65 -8.90 -7.65
C TYR A 69 3.92 -9.03 -6.81
N ALA A 70 4.15 -8.11 -5.87
CA ALA A 70 5.38 -8.09 -5.09
C ALA A 70 5.54 -9.37 -4.25
N LYS A 71 6.79 -9.82 -4.11
CA LYS A 71 7.22 -10.94 -3.28
C LYS A 71 8.38 -10.49 -2.43
N CYS A 72 8.34 -10.81 -1.14
CA CYS A 72 9.51 -10.74 -0.27
C CYS A 72 9.78 -12.16 0.23
N ARG A 73 11.00 -12.67 0.01
CA ARG A 73 11.39 -14.04 0.42
C ARG A 73 10.39 -15.11 -0.04
N GLY A 74 9.94 -15.04 -1.30
CA GLY A 74 8.99 -15.97 -1.91
C GLY A 74 7.52 -15.82 -1.45
N LYS A 75 7.21 -14.96 -0.48
CA LYS A 75 5.85 -14.74 0.03
C LYS A 75 5.31 -13.39 -0.47
N SER A 76 4.01 -13.34 -0.77
CA SER A 76 3.35 -12.05 -1.01
C SER A 76 3.31 -11.28 0.31
N PRO A 77 3.72 -10.00 0.36
CA PRO A 77 3.66 -9.20 1.57
C PRO A 77 2.21 -8.86 1.94
N ASN A 78 2.00 -8.41 3.18
CA ASN A 78 0.78 -7.69 3.55
C ASN A 78 0.87 -6.23 3.07
N LEU A 79 -0.27 -5.58 2.92
CA LEU A 79 -0.35 -4.14 2.67
C LEU A 79 -1.17 -3.49 3.78
N LYS A 80 -0.65 -2.39 4.34
CA LYS A 80 -1.39 -1.51 5.23
C LYS A 80 -1.22 -0.07 4.75
N ILE A 81 -2.34 0.62 4.61
CA ILE A 81 -2.36 2.03 4.21
C ILE A 81 -2.92 2.84 5.38
N ALA A 82 -2.32 4.00 5.64
CA ALA A 82 -2.84 5.03 6.52
C ALA A 82 -3.06 6.31 5.72
N LEU A 83 -3.97 7.16 6.18
CA LEU A 83 -4.33 8.40 5.52
C LEU A 83 -4.40 9.54 6.53
N TYR A 84 -3.70 10.63 6.21
CA TYR A 84 -3.80 11.92 6.86
C TYR A 84 -4.30 12.95 5.86
N GLU A 85 -5.13 13.87 6.34
CA GLU A 85 -5.38 15.14 5.68
C GLU A 85 -4.60 16.24 6.43
N TYR A 86 -4.01 17.17 5.69
CA TYR A 86 -3.42 18.37 6.27
C TYR A 86 -3.71 19.61 5.42
N GLY A 87 -3.34 20.79 5.91
CA GLY A 87 -3.38 22.03 5.12
C GLY A 87 -4.77 22.67 4.98
N ASN A 88 -5.74 22.23 5.78
CA ASN A 88 -7.12 22.69 5.70
C ASN A 88 -7.54 23.52 6.92
N SER A 89 -8.04 24.74 6.70
CA SER A 89 -8.37 25.68 7.79
C SER A 89 -9.52 25.23 8.70
N ARG A 90 -10.30 24.22 8.31
CA ARG A 90 -11.30 23.61 9.20
C ARG A 90 -10.67 22.71 10.25
N LEU A 91 -9.41 22.31 10.05
CA LEU A 91 -8.67 21.47 10.99
C LEU A 91 -8.16 22.31 12.16
N SER A 92 -7.97 21.64 13.31
CA SER A 92 -7.55 22.30 14.53
C SER A 92 -6.16 22.92 14.37
N VAL A 93 -6.06 24.23 14.63
CA VAL A 93 -4.77 24.94 14.70
C VAL A 93 -3.85 24.31 15.75
N LYS A 94 -4.42 23.81 16.87
CA LYS A 94 -3.66 23.15 17.93
C LYS A 94 -3.01 21.85 17.46
N GLU A 95 -3.61 21.18 16.48
CA GLU A 95 -3.08 19.96 15.84
C GLU A 95 -2.19 20.29 14.64
N GLY A 96 -1.94 21.58 14.36
CA GLY A 96 -1.15 22.03 13.22
C GLY A 96 -1.85 21.86 11.87
N TYR A 97 -3.19 21.89 11.86
CA TYR A 97 -4.01 21.60 10.69
C TYR A 97 -3.78 20.19 10.12
N ILE A 98 -3.57 19.19 11.00
CA ILE A 98 -3.32 17.80 10.60
C ILE A 98 -4.36 16.91 11.28
N LYS A 99 -4.95 16.00 10.53
CA LYS A 99 -5.91 15.03 11.06
C LYS A 99 -5.65 13.64 10.50
N LEU A 100 -5.54 12.69 11.41
CA LEU A 100 -5.51 11.26 11.10
C LEU A 100 -6.91 10.82 10.63
N VAL A 101 -7.05 10.57 9.34
CA VAL A 101 -8.31 10.10 8.73
C VAL A 101 -8.43 8.58 8.87
N SER A 102 -7.33 7.86 8.66
CA SER A 102 -7.29 6.40 8.78
C SER A 102 -5.97 5.91 9.33
N LYS A 103 -6.03 5.13 10.41
CA LYS A 103 -4.87 4.36 10.91
C LYS A 103 -4.53 3.26 9.90
N PHE A 104 -3.34 2.66 10.05
CA PHE A 104 -2.93 1.53 9.22
C PHE A 104 -3.99 0.41 9.18
N THR A 105 -4.63 0.26 8.02
CA THR A 105 -5.62 -0.77 7.75
C THR A 105 -5.28 -1.53 6.47
N SER A 106 -5.72 -2.79 6.40
CA SER A 106 -5.69 -3.60 5.17
C SER A 106 -7.03 -3.56 4.43
N ASP A 107 -8.03 -2.87 4.97
CA ASP A 107 -9.33 -2.66 4.32
C ASP A 107 -9.21 -1.56 3.27
N LEU A 108 -9.12 -1.98 2.01
CA LEU A 108 -8.93 -1.07 0.87
C LEU A 108 -10.21 -0.29 0.53
N ASP A 109 -11.39 -0.81 0.87
CA ASP A 109 -12.65 -0.10 0.66
C ASP A 109 -12.82 1.02 1.69
N GLU A 110 -12.32 0.84 2.91
CA GLU A 110 -12.25 1.90 3.91
C GLU A 110 -11.30 3.03 3.51
N ILE A 111 -10.11 2.71 2.97
CA ILE A 111 -9.19 3.72 2.44
C ILE A 111 -9.80 4.47 1.26
N SER A 112 -10.46 3.75 0.35
CA SER A 112 -11.18 4.35 -0.77
C SER A 112 -12.27 5.30 -0.27
N GLU A 113 -13.13 4.85 0.65
CA GLU A 113 -14.19 5.67 1.25
C GLU A 113 -13.62 6.96 1.84
N HIS A 114 -12.55 6.86 2.63
CA HIS A 114 -11.91 8.04 3.23
C HIS A 114 -11.35 8.99 2.17
N LEU A 115 -10.67 8.49 1.14
CA LEU A 115 -10.19 9.32 0.02
C LEU A 115 -11.35 10.02 -0.69
N PHE A 116 -12.47 9.33 -0.91
CA PHE A 116 -13.68 9.92 -1.51
C PHE A 116 -14.35 10.96 -0.62
N SER A 117 -14.19 10.87 0.70
CA SER A 117 -14.75 11.81 1.66
C SER A 117 -13.92 13.09 1.88
N LEU A 118 -12.67 13.13 1.40
CA LEU A 118 -11.82 14.31 1.51
C LEU A 118 -12.41 15.48 0.72
N THR A 119 -12.49 16.64 1.37
CA THR A 119 -12.94 17.90 0.78
C THR A 119 -11.89 18.95 0.99
N THR A 120 -11.67 19.80 -0.01
CA THR A 120 -10.72 20.88 0.08
C THR A 120 -11.28 22.09 0.83
N ASN A 121 -10.42 22.77 1.58
CA ASN A 121 -10.62 24.11 2.09
C ASN A 121 -9.24 24.69 2.42
N GLY A 122 -8.94 25.89 1.94
CA GLY A 122 -7.62 26.52 2.05
C GLY A 122 -7.04 26.50 3.47
N GLY A 123 -5.72 26.59 3.61
CA GLY A 123 -5.04 26.58 4.89
C GLY A 123 -3.52 26.54 4.73
N SER A 124 -2.81 26.41 5.84
CA SER A 124 -1.34 26.40 5.86
C SER A 124 -0.78 24.97 5.85
N GLU A 125 0.21 24.73 5.01
CA GLU A 125 0.74 23.39 4.74
C GLU A 125 1.95 23.07 5.62
N TYR A 126 1.72 22.56 6.84
CA TYR A 126 2.82 22.25 7.77
C TYR A 126 3.43 20.87 7.52
N CYS A 127 4.16 20.70 6.40
CA CYS A 127 4.73 19.42 5.97
C CYS A 127 5.62 18.75 7.03
N GLY A 128 6.52 19.51 7.67
CA GLY A 128 7.39 19.00 8.74
C GLY A 128 6.59 18.44 9.91
N GLN A 129 5.53 19.15 10.31
CA GLN A 129 4.64 18.71 11.39
C GLN A 129 3.81 17.50 10.98
N ALA A 130 3.31 17.45 9.73
CA ALA A 130 2.55 16.32 9.21
C ALA A 130 3.38 15.03 9.24
N ILE A 131 4.64 15.10 8.80
CA ILE A 131 5.59 13.98 8.89
C ILE A 131 5.78 13.57 10.35
N GLN A 132 6.13 14.50 11.23
CA GLN A 132 6.37 14.22 12.65
C GLN A 132 5.17 13.55 13.33
N THR A 133 3.96 14.08 13.11
CA THR A 133 2.72 13.53 13.66
C THR A 133 2.51 12.11 13.17
N SER A 134 2.67 11.85 11.86
CA SER A 134 2.46 10.51 11.30
C SER A 134 3.46 9.47 11.82
N ILE A 135 4.72 9.84 12.09
CA ILE A 135 5.72 8.91 12.63
C ILE A 135 5.56 8.65 14.14
N ASN A 136 4.84 9.52 14.85
CA ASN A 136 4.57 9.39 16.28
C ASN A 136 3.27 8.63 16.56
N GLU A 137 2.20 8.90 15.81
CA GLU A 137 0.88 8.32 16.07
C GLU A 137 0.65 6.96 15.40
N LEU A 138 1.27 6.71 14.24
CA LEU A 138 1.09 5.46 13.52
C LEU A 138 1.98 4.34 14.07
N LYS A 139 1.42 3.13 14.10
CA LYS A 139 2.14 1.91 14.51
C LYS A 139 3.00 1.34 13.37
N TRP A 140 4.12 2.01 13.08
CA TRP A 140 5.09 1.64 12.04
C TRP A 140 5.80 0.30 12.30
N GLY A 141 5.91 -0.13 13.55
CA GLY A 141 6.56 -1.39 13.95
C GLY A 141 8.07 -1.40 13.72
N GLU A 142 8.73 -2.44 14.22
CA GLU A 142 10.20 -2.51 14.33
C GLU A 142 10.83 -3.49 13.33
N ASP A 143 10.01 -4.21 12.55
CA ASP A 143 10.50 -5.19 11.59
C ASP A 143 11.29 -4.49 10.47
N LYS A 144 12.59 -4.75 10.40
CA LYS A 144 13.50 -4.16 9.38
C LYS A 144 13.24 -4.69 7.98
N GLY A 145 12.52 -5.81 7.85
CA GLY A 145 12.08 -6.37 6.58
C GLY A 145 10.78 -5.75 6.05
N ASP A 146 10.04 -5.01 6.88
CA ASP A 146 8.89 -4.24 6.42
C ASP A 146 9.35 -3.08 5.52
N LEU A 147 8.57 -2.82 4.47
CA LEU A 147 8.76 -1.63 3.63
C LEU A 147 7.89 -0.51 4.19
N LYS A 148 8.50 0.56 4.69
CA LYS A 148 7.80 1.70 5.33
C LYS A 148 8.01 2.96 4.50
N MET A 149 6.91 3.54 4.03
CA MET A 149 6.95 4.70 3.14
C MET A 149 5.91 5.73 3.54
N ILE A 150 6.31 6.99 3.51
CA ILE A 150 5.44 8.16 3.51
C ILE A 150 5.39 8.68 2.07
N PHE A 151 4.18 8.98 1.59
CA PHE A 151 3.96 9.88 0.45
C PHE A 151 3.26 11.12 0.98
N ILE A 152 3.95 12.25 0.96
CA ILE A 152 3.40 13.55 1.29
C ILE A 152 3.17 14.34 0.00
N ALA A 153 2.02 15.00 -0.12
CA ALA A 153 1.62 15.70 -1.32
C ALA A 153 0.94 17.04 -1.01
N GLY A 154 1.33 18.10 -1.73
CA GLY A 154 0.93 19.48 -1.47
C GLY A 154 1.44 20.45 -2.53
N ASN A 155 1.12 21.75 -2.41
CA ASN A 155 1.42 22.76 -3.43
C ASN A 155 2.12 24.02 -2.90
N GLU A 156 2.35 24.12 -1.60
CA GLU A 156 3.03 25.23 -0.94
C GLU A 156 4.48 24.88 -0.54
N PRO A 157 5.33 25.86 -0.12
CA PRO A 157 6.68 25.57 0.36
C PRO A 157 6.70 24.52 1.49
N PHE A 158 7.56 23.50 1.32
CA PHE A 158 7.74 22.38 2.26
C PHE A 158 8.29 22.81 3.64
N THR A 159 8.75 24.06 3.73
CA THR A 159 9.38 24.68 4.90
C THR A 159 8.39 25.36 5.85
N GLN A 160 7.10 25.39 5.53
CA GLN A 160 6.09 26.02 6.38
C GLN A 160 5.92 25.30 7.73
N GLY A 161 5.47 26.06 8.73
CA GLY A 161 5.19 25.57 10.08
C GLY A 161 6.38 25.69 11.04
N LYS A 162 6.13 25.33 12.31
CA LYS A 162 7.14 25.45 13.38
C LYS A 162 8.12 24.28 13.43
N VAL A 163 7.69 23.11 12.96
CA VAL A 163 8.53 21.91 12.94
C VAL A 163 9.42 21.95 11.72
N ASN A 164 10.73 21.97 11.93
CA ASN A 164 11.69 21.90 10.84
C ASN A 164 11.60 20.53 10.15
N PHE A 165 11.32 20.55 8.85
CA PHE A 165 11.15 19.33 8.07
C PHE A 165 12.40 18.43 8.08
N LYS A 166 13.60 18.99 8.25
CA LYS A 166 14.86 18.22 8.30
C LYS A 166 14.93 17.36 9.56
N ASP A 167 14.46 17.87 10.69
CA ASP A 167 14.44 17.14 11.95
C ASP A 167 13.41 16.01 11.87
N ALA A 168 12.20 16.32 11.40
CA ALA A 168 11.14 15.31 11.19
C ALA A 168 11.55 14.20 10.21
N ILE A 169 12.30 14.53 9.16
CA ILE A 169 12.87 13.54 8.22
C ILE A 169 13.94 12.69 8.89
N THR A 170 14.78 13.30 9.74
CA THR A 170 15.83 12.58 10.47
C THR A 170 15.20 11.54 11.39
N ASP A 171 14.20 11.94 12.18
CA ASP A 171 13.42 11.04 13.03
C ASP A 171 12.74 9.91 12.24
N ALA A 172 12.19 10.21 11.06
CA ALA A 172 11.58 9.20 10.21
C ALA A 172 12.61 8.16 9.71
N LYS A 173 13.82 8.59 9.37
CA LYS A 173 14.90 7.70 8.92
C LYS A 173 15.43 6.81 10.01
N GLU A 174 15.52 7.29 11.25
CA GLU A 174 15.87 6.46 12.40
C GLU A 174 14.87 5.31 12.58
N LYS A 175 13.61 5.52 12.20
CA LYS A 175 12.54 4.50 12.17
C LYS A 175 12.49 3.68 10.87
N ASP A 176 13.46 3.86 9.97
CA ASP A 176 13.58 3.19 8.66
C ASP A 176 12.37 3.47 7.75
N ILE A 177 11.84 4.70 7.82
CA ILE A 177 10.71 5.18 7.01
C ILE A 177 11.27 6.05 5.88
N THR A 178 10.97 5.67 4.63
CA THR A 178 11.33 6.46 3.45
C THR A 178 10.29 7.54 3.18
N ILE A 179 10.72 8.77 2.88
CA ILE A 179 9.81 9.88 2.58
C ILE A 179 9.87 10.22 1.09
N ASN A 180 8.73 10.09 0.44
CA ASN A 180 8.49 10.50 -0.94
C ASN A 180 7.64 11.76 -0.96
N THR A 181 7.96 12.68 -1.86
CA THR A 181 7.32 13.99 -1.90
C THR A 181 6.68 14.20 -3.28
N ILE A 182 5.42 14.59 -3.33
CA ILE A 182 4.65 14.84 -4.55
C ILE A 182 4.22 16.31 -4.56
N PHE A 183 4.94 17.15 -5.30
CA PHE A 183 4.57 18.55 -5.44
C PHE A 183 3.52 18.75 -6.54
N CYS A 184 2.42 19.42 -6.20
CA CYS A 184 1.37 19.75 -7.13
C CYS A 184 1.65 21.11 -7.80
N GLY A 185 2.35 21.07 -8.93
CA GLY A 185 2.78 22.27 -9.64
C GLY A 185 3.96 22.02 -10.57
N ASN A 186 4.69 23.09 -10.91
CA ASN A 186 5.86 22.99 -11.76
C ASN A 186 7.03 22.30 -11.03
N TYR A 187 7.80 21.50 -11.77
CA TYR A 187 8.96 20.78 -11.24
C TYR A 187 9.98 21.68 -10.53
N ASN A 188 10.29 22.84 -11.09
CA ASN A 188 11.26 23.77 -10.50
C ASN A 188 10.68 24.53 -9.30
N GLN A 189 9.37 24.77 -9.26
CA GLN A 189 8.72 25.39 -8.09
C GLN A 189 8.86 24.51 -6.85
N GLY A 190 8.63 23.20 -6.97
CA GLY A 190 8.83 22.29 -5.82
C GLY A 190 10.30 22.17 -5.42
N ILE A 191 11.27 22.36 -6.33
CA ILE A 191 12.69 22.48 -5.96
C ILE A 191 12.91 23.72 -5.09
N SER A 192 12.46 24.90 -5.56
CA SER A 192 12.57 26.15 -4.81
C SER A 192 11.83 26.09 -3.46
N GLY A 193 10.71 25.37 -3.42
CA GLY A 193 9.93 25.10 -2.21
C GLY A 193 10.48 23.97 -1.32
N SER A 194 11.69 23.46 -1.58
CA SER A 194 12.36 22.40 -0.79
C SER A 194 11.70 21.01 -0.82
N TRP A 195 10.74 20.74 -1.71
CA TRP A 195 10.15 19.39 -1.88
C TRP A 195 11.20 18.37 -2.32
N GLN A 196 12.03 18.73 -3.31
CA GLN A 196 13.10 17.84 -3.77
C GLN A 196 14.11 17.54 -2.66
N GLN A 197 14.43 18.55 -1.85
CA GLN A 197 15.31 18.38 -0.70
C GLN A 197 14.68 17.45 0.34
N GLY A 198 13.38 17.59 0.61
CA GLY A 198 12.63 16.70 1.50
C GLY A 198 12.73 15.22 1.08
N ALA A 199 12.46 14.93 -0.19
CA ALA A 199 12.59 13.56 -0.71
C ALA A 199 14.03 13.03 -0.65
N HIS A 200 15.01 13.84 -1.06
CA HIS A 200 16.41 13.43 -1.05
C HIS A 200 16.86 13.07 0.36
N LEU A 201 16.65 13.99 1.32
CA LEU A 201 17.04 13.77 2.71
C LEU A 201 16.37 12.52 3.27
N GLY A 202 15.08 12.32 2.96
CA GLY A 202 14.26 11.17 3.35
C GLY A 202 14.53 9.87 2.59
N GLY A 203 15.50 9.84 1.67
CA GLY A 203 15.90 8.65 0.91
C GLY A 203 14.88 8.16 -0.12
N GLY A 204 13.85 8.97 -0.41
CA GLY A 204 12.79 8.69 -1.37
C GLY A 204 12.98 9.43 -2.69
N ASP A 205 11.89 9.53 -3.44
CA ASP A 205 11.88 10.18 -4.76
C ASP A 205 11.03 11.46 -4.73
N TYR A 206 11.52 12.48 -5.42
CA TYR A 206 10.81 13.73 -5.68
C TYR A 206 9.99 13.59 -6.95
N MET A 207 8.73 14.00 -6.88
CA MET A 207 7.75 13.83 -7.93
C MET A 207 6.95 15.10 -8.07
N THR A 208 6.52 15.41 -9.28
CA THR A 208 5.56 16.47 -9.52
C THR A 208 4.35 15.98 -10.27
N ILE A 209 3.24 16.65 -10.03
CA ILE A 209 2.00 16.39 -10.73
C ILE A 209 1.36 17.67 -11.23
N ASN A 210 0.87 17.59 -12.46
CA ASN A 210 -0.04 18.57 -12.98
C ASN A 210 -1.46 18.15 -12.62
N GLN A 211 -2.06 18.83 -11.65
CA GLN A 211 -3.45 18.58 -11.24
C GLN A 211 -4.49 18.85 -12.33
N ASN A 212 -4.16 19.73 -13.28
CA ASN A 212 -5.05 20.08 -14.39
C ASN A 212 -4.95 19.08 -15.55
N LYS A 213 -4.03 18.11 -15.47
CA LYS A 213 -3.82 17.12 -16.53
C LYS A 213 -4.72 15.91 -16.29
N ASN A 214 -5.63 15.68 -17.22
CA ASN A 214 -6.45 14.48 -17.24
C ASN A 214 -5.56 13.24 -17.40
N ILE A 215 -5.85 12.20 -16.61
CA ILE A 215 -5.15 10.93 -16.70
C ILE A 215 -5.53 10.30 -18.05
N VAL A 216 -4.56 10.16 -18.96
CA VAL A 216 -4.82 9.51 -20.25
C VAL A 216 -4.83 8.01 -20.05
N HIS A 217 -6.03 7.43 -20.11
CA HIS A 217 -6.22 6.00 -20.04
C HIS A 217 -6.18 5.35 -21.43
N ILE A 218 -5.55 4.18 -21.50
CA ILE A 218 -5.56 3.35 -22.71
C ILE A 218 -6.63 2.30 -22.50
N VAL A 219 -7.75 2.46 -23.21
CA VAL A 219 -8.82 1.46 -23.29
C VAL A 219 -8.28 0.23 -24.01
N THR A 220 -8.64 -0.96 -23.53
CA THR A 220 -8.19 -2.22 -24.12
C THR A 220 -9.37 -3.10 -24.52
N PRO A 221 -9.17 -4.03 -25.49
CA PRO A 221 -10.20 -5.00 -25.86
C PRO A 221 -10.63 -5.95 -24.73
N TYR A 222 -9.93 -5.93 -23.59
CA TYR A 222 -10.19 -6.83 -22.46
C TYR A 222 -11.00 -6.16 -21.33
N ASP A 223 -11.22 -4.85 -21.42
CA ASP A 223 -11.78 -4.05 -20.32
C ASP A 223 -13.24 -4.46 -20.04
N ASN A 224 -14.06 -4.58 -21.09
CA ASN A 224 -15.45 -5.04 -20.99
C ASN A 224 -15.60 -6.41 -20.31
N ASP A 225 -14.77 -7.38 -20.68
CA ASP A 225 -14.82 -8.72 -20.09
C ASP A 225 -14.46 -8.67 -18.59
N ILE A 226 -13.47 -7.85 -18.20
CA ILE A 226 -13.11 -7.66 -16.80
C ILE A 226 -14.27 -7.03 -16.02
N ILE A 227 -14.98 -6.06 -16.61
CA ILE A 227 -16.15 -5.41 -15.98
C ILE A 227 -17.30 -6.41 -15.79
N ILE A 228 -17.59 -7.23 -16.79
CA ILE A 228 -18.60 -8.30 -16.69
C ILE A 228 -18.22 -9.29 -15.58
N LEU A 229 -16.94 -9.68 -15.51
CA LEU A 229 -16.44 -10.56 -14.46
C LEU A 229 -16.50 -9.89 -13.07
N ASN A 230 -16.26 -8.58 -12.96
CA ASN A 230 -16.41 -7.83 -11.70
C ASN A 230 -17.87 -7.89 -11.19
N LYS A 231 -18.84 -7.70 -12.08
CA LYS A 231 -20.27 -7.82 -11.73
C LYS A 231 -20.62 -9.22 -11.22
N LYS A 232 -20.01 -10.28 -11.79
CA LYS A 232 -20.15 -11.65 -11.28
C LYS A 232 -19.43 -11.84 -9.95
N LEU A 233 -18.21 -11.31 -9.81
CA LEU A 233 -17.42 -11.35 -8.58
C LEU A 233 -18.20 -10.78 -7.39
N ASN A 234 -18.91 -9.67 -7.60
CA ASN A 234 -19.73 -9.02 -6.58
C ASN A 234 -20.82 -9.92 -5.99
N LYS A 235 -21.40 -10.80 -6.81
CA LYS A 235 -22.43 -11.73 -6.37
C LYS A 235 -21.87 -12.86 -5.48
N THR A 236 -20.55 -12.99 -5.40
CA THR A 236 -19.91 -14.02 -4.58
C THR A 236 -19.67 -13.59 -3.14
N TYR A 237 -19.79 -12.31 -2.78
CA TYR A 237 -19.58 -11.82 -1.41
C TYR A 237 -20.77 -12.14 -0.50
N LEU A 238 -20.46 -12.61 0.71
CA LEU A 238 -21.43 -13.05 1.71
C LEU A 238 -21.12 -12.37 3.03
N TYR A 239 -21.90 -11.36 3.38
CA TYR A 239 -21.62 -10.68 4.63
C TYR A 239 -21.86 -11.56 5.86
N TYR A 240 -21.12 -11.29 6.94
CA TYR A 240 -21.38 -11.86 8.25
C TYR A 240 -20.94 -10.92 9.37
N GLY A 241 -21.46 -11.14 10.57
CA GLY A 241 -21.09 -10.37 11.76
C GLY A 241 -21.78 -9.01 11.86
N ASN A 242 -21.59 -8.33 13.00
CA ASN A 242 -22.27 -7.06 13.32
C ASN A 242 -22.06 -5.96 12.27
N LYS A 243 -20.87 -5.91 11.65
CA LYS A 243 -20.51 -4.91 10.64
C LYS A 243 -20.63 -5.43 9.21
N GLY A 244 -21.13 -6.67 9.03
CA GLY A 244 -21.18 -7.36 7.75
C GLY A 244 -21.92 -6.59 6.68
N ALA A 245 -23.19 -6.27 6.93
CA ALA A 245 -24.05 -5.59 5.97
C ALA A 245 -23.48 -4.22 5.56
N SER A 246 -23.11 -3.39 6.54
CA SER A 246 -22.52 -2.06 6.27
C SER A 246 -21.20 -2.14 5.48
N LYS A 247 -20.33 -3.12 5.75
CA LYS A 247 -19.09 -3.30 4.97
C LYS A 247 -19.36 -3.82 3.55
N TYR A 248 -20.36 -4.69 3.37
CA TYR A 248 -20.80 -5.13 2.05
C TYR A 248 -21.38 -3.97 1.22
N GLU A 249 -22.19 -3.11 1.84
CA GLU A 249 -22.70 -1.88 1.23
C GLU A 249 -21.58 -0.90 0.90
N LYS A 250 -20.59 -0.73 1.80
CA LYS A 250 -19.39 0.08 1.54
C LYS A 250 -18.64 -0.40 0.31
N GLN A 251 -18.43 -1.71 0.18
CA GLN A 251 -17.78 -2.30 -1.00
C GLN A 251 -18.54 -1.95 -2.29
N ALA A 252 -19.87 -2.04 -2.27
CA ALA A 252 -20.71 -1.66 -3.41
C ALA A 252 -20.64 -0.15 -3.70
N LYS A 253 -20.64 0.69 -2.66
CA LYS A 253 -20.47 2.14 -2.82
C LYS A 253 -19.12 2.49 -3.45
N GLN A 254 -18.05 1.76 -3.13
CA GLN A 254 -16.76 1.95 -3.77
C GLN A 254 -16.72 1.46 -5.23
N ASP A 255 -17.54 0.47 -5.60
CA ASP A 255 -17.74 0.15 -7.03
C ASP A 255 -18.43 1.31 -7.76
N THR A 256 -19.50 1.89 -7.19
CA THR A 256 -20.17 3.07 -7.77
C THR A 256 -19.23 4.28 -7.88
N ASN A 257 -18.41 4.50 -6.85
CA ASN A 257 -17.43 5.59 -6.87
C ASN A 257 -16.37 5.38 -7.98
N ALA A 258 -15.95 4.13 -8.25
CA ALA A 258 -15.04 3.82 -9.35
C ALA A 258 -15.73 4.03 -10.72
N GLU A 259 -16.98 3.61 -10.86
CA GLU A 259 -17.80 3.83 -12.06
C GLU A 259 -17.98 5.33 -12.37
N ALA A 260 -18.16 6.16 -11.34
CA ALA A 260 -18.29 7.61 -11.48
C ALA A 260 -16.99 8.30 -11.91
N LEU A 261 -15.82 7.68 -11.70
CA LEU A 261 -14.53 8.24 -12.11
C LEU A 261 -14.23 7.93 -13.58
N ASP A 262 -14.13 6.64 -13.92
CA ASP A 262 -13.79 6.18 -15.27
C ASP A 262 -13.93 4.65 -15.36
N GLU A 263 -14.27 4.13 -16.54
CA GLU A 263 -14.32 2.69 -16.81
C GLU A 263 -13.01 1.97 -16.47
N VAL A 264 -11.86 2.60 -16.76
CA VAL A 264 -10.55 2.05 -16.45
C VAL A 264 -10.30 1.96 -14.95
N VAL A 265 -10.91 2.84 -14.13
CA VAL A 265 -10.84 2.74 -12.67
C VAL A 265 -11.64 1.51 -12.19
N VAL A 266 -12.80 1.22 -12.80
CA VAL A 266 -13.58 -0.01 -12.55
C VAL A 266 -12.73 -1.25 -12.85
N VAL A 267 -12.05 -1.27 -14.01
CA VAL A 267 -11.16 -2.37 -14.40
C VAL A 267 -10.03 -2.54 -13.39
N LYS A 268 -9.33 -1.46 -13.02
CA LYS A 268 -8.23 -1.50 -12.03
C LYS A 268 -8.71 -2.04 -10.68
N ARG A 269 -9.89 -1.59 -10.21
CA ARG A 269 -10.52 -2.09 -8.98
C ARG A 269 -10.88 -3.57 -9.08
N ALA A 270 -11.46 -4.02 -10.19
CA ALA A 270 -11.76 -5.43 -10.44
C ALA A 270 -10.51 -6.32 -10.36
N VAL A 271 -9.39 -5.84 -10.94
CA VAL A 271 -8.09 -6.50 -10.82
C VAL A 271 -7.62 -6.57 -9.37
N THR A 272 -7.77 -5.48 -8.59
CA THR A 272 -7.46 -5.50 -7.16
C THR A 272 -8.28 -6.54 -6.41
N LYS A 273 -9.60 -6.61 -6.65
CA LYS A 273 -10.54 -7.56 -6.03
C LYS A 273 -10.24 -9.02 -6.40
N SER A 274 -9.53 -9.24 -7.50
CA SER A 274 -9.01 -10.55 -7.89
C SER A 274 -7.70 -10.93 -7.19
N SER A 275 -7.02 -9.99 -6.53
CA SER A 275 -5.71 -10.19 -5.92
C SER A 275 -5.77 -10.71 -4.49
N LYS A 276 -4.64 -11.21 -3.97
CA LYS A 276 -4.52 -11.65 -2.57
C LYS A 276 -4.54 -10.50 -1.55
N LEU A 277 -4.31 -9.26 -1.98
CA LEU A 277 -4.29 -8.10 -1.08
C LEU A 277 -5.70 -7.63 -0.73
N TYR A 278 -6.68 -7.93 -1.57
CA TYR A 278 -8.08 -7.65 -1.29
C TYR A 278 -8.66 -8.78 -0.43
N ASN A 279 -8.55 -8.62 0.89
CA ASN A 279 -8.98 -9.60 1.88
C ASN A 279 -10.03 -8.99 2.81
N ASN A 280 -11.23 -9.54 2.76
CA ASN A 280 -12.39 -9.06 3.51
C ASN A 280 -12.83 -10.02 4.61
N ALA A 281 -11.94 -10.88 5.11
CA ALA A 281 -12.28 -11.90 6.11
C ALA A 281 -12.95 -11.38 7.38
N SER A 282 -12.85 -10.08 7.71
CA SER A 282 -13.54 -9.47 8.84
C SER A 282 -15.06 -9.34 8.67
N TRP A 283 -15.57 -9.39 7.43
CA TRP A 283 -16.98 -9.17 7.13
C TRP A 283 -17.52 -10.06 6.00
N ASP A 284 -16.68 -10.66 5.16
CA ASP A 284 -17.06 -11.60 4.10
C ASP A 284 -16.77 -13.05 4.52
N LEU A 285 -17.81 -13.87 4.55
CA LEU A 285 -17.80 -15.25 5.02
C LEU A 285 -16.96 -16.16 4.11
N VAL A 286 -16.91 -15.87 2.79
CA VAL A 286 -16.10 -16.65 1.85
C VAL A 286 -14.61 -16.44 2.11
N ASP A 287 -14.18 -15.21 2.38
CA ASP A 287 -12.79 -14.92 2.77
C ASP A 287 -12.49 -15.42 4.18
N ALA A 288 -13.40 -15.21 5.14
CA ALA A 288 -13.24 -15.68 6.51
C ALA A 288 -13.06 -17.21 6.58
N SER A 289 -13.80 -17.96 5.76
CA SER A 289 -13.72 -19.43 5.73
C SER A 289 -12.38 -20.00 5.27
N LYS A 290 -11.50 -19.17 4.69
CA LYS A 290 -10.13 -19.57 4.29
C LYS A 290 -9.17 -19.57 5.49
N ASP A 291 -9.50 -18.87 6.58
CA ASP A 291 -8.70 -18.86 7.80
C ASP A 291 -8.90 -20.18 8.56
N LYS A 292 -7.80 -20.83 8.95
CA LYS A 292 -7.81 -22.06 9.74
C LYS A 292 -8.47 -21.87 11.11
N ASN A 293 -8.46 -20.65 11.63
CA ASN A 293 -9.04 -20.31 12.94
C ASN A 293 -10.53 -19.95 12.84
N PHE A 294 -11.11 -19.90 11.64
CA PHE A 294 -12.52 -19.56 11.46
C PHE A 294 -13.42 -20.72 11.91
N SER A 295 -14.50 -20.38 12.62
CA SER A 295 -15.46 -21.37 13.12
C SER A 295 -16.90 -21.00 12.79
N TYR A 296 -17.53 -21.83 11.96
CA TYR A 296 -18.95 -21.73 11.64
C TYR A 296 -19.86 -21.84 12.87
N LYS A 297 -19.41 -22.51 13.94
CA LYS A 297 -20.19 -22.63 15.19
C LYS A 297 -20.42 -21.28 15.88
N LYS A 298 -19.55 -20.30 15.62
CA LYS A 298 -19.65 -18.94 16.20
C LYS A 298 -20.52 -18.00 15.38
N LEU A 299 -21.07 -18.45 14.24
CA LEU A 299 -21.91 -17.62 13.39
C LEU A 299 -23.28 -17.36 14.04
N LYS A 300 -23.65 -16.09 14.12
CA LYS A 300 -24.98 -15.68 14.53
C LYS A 300 -25.86 -15.58 13.29
N LYS A 301 -26.90 -16.43 13.20
CA LYS A 301 -27.82 -16.48 12.05
C LYS A 301 -28.41 -15.13 11.68
N LYS A 302 -28.81 -14.32 12.68
CA LYS A 302 -29.34 -12.96 12.48
C LYS A 302 -28.37 -11.97 11.81
N GLN A 303 -27.10 -12.31 11.71
CA GLN A 303 -26.03 -11.47 11.15
C GLN A 303 -25.59 -11.95 9.75
N LEU A 304 -26.31 -12.91 9.18
CA LEU A 304 -26.11 -13.40 7.81
C LEU A 304 -27.17 -12.79 6.88
N PRO A 305 -26.95 -12.83 5.56
CA PRO A 305 -27.99 -12.56 4.58
C PRO A 305 -29.28 -13.33 4.87
N SER A 306 -30.43 -12.69 4.62
CA SER A 306 -31.76 -13.24 4.89
C SER A 306 -31.93 -14.67 4.37
N TYR A 307 -31.48 -14.93 3.14
CA TYR A 307 -31.54 -16.25 2.49
C TYR A 307 -30.64 -17.33 3.12
N LEU A 308 -29.73 -16.97 4.04
CA LEU A 308 -28.89 -17.91 4.81
C LEU A 308 -29.35 -18.10 6.25
N GLN A 309 -30.20 -17.22 6.81
CA GLN A 309 -30.54 -17.26 8.24
C GLN A 309 -31.28 -18.53 8.64
N ASN A 310 -32.14 -19.06 7.76
CA ASN A 310 -32.91 -20.28 8.00
C ASN A 310 -32.14 -21.56 7.68
N LYS A 311 -30.93 -21.48 7.12
CA LYS A 311 -30.13 -22.64 6.75
C LYS A 311 -29.44 -23.28 7.96
N SER A 312 -29.21 -24.57 7.89
CA SER A 312 -28.34 -25.30 8.81
C SER A 312 -26.87 -24.92 8.60
N THR A 313 -26.02 -25.25 9.58
CA THR A 313 -24.57 -25.01 9.45
C THR A 313 -23.97 -25.74 8.25
N GLN A 314 -24.45 -26.95 7.93
CA GLN A 314 -23.94 -27.74 6.81
C GLN A 314 -24.35 -27.13 5.46
N GLU A 315 -25.59 -26.65 5.35
CA GLU A 315 -26.05 -25.93 4.15
C GLU A 315 -25.27 -24.63 3.94
N ILE A 316 -24.99 -23.87 5.00
CA ILE A 316 -24.17 -22.65 4.92
C ILE A 316 -22.76 -23.00 4.43
N LYS A 317 -22.12 -24.05 4.98
CA LYS A 317 -20.81 -24.51 4.52
C LYS A 317 -20.81 -24.90 3.04
N SER A 318 -21.82 -25.64 2.60
CA SER A 318 -21.97 -26.04 1.20
C SER A 318 -22.12 -24.81 0.29
N TYR A 319 -22.94 -23.85 0.70
CA TYR A 319 -23.14 -22.59 -0.01
C TYR A 319 -21.85 -21.77 -0.10
N VAL A 320 -21.13 -21.60 1.01
CA VAL A 320 -19.83 -20.90 1.04
C VAL A 320 -18.80 -21.59 0.15
N LYS A 321 -18.76 -22.93 0.14
CA LYS A 321 -17.87 -23.70 -0.74
C LYS A 321 -18.19 -23.46 -2.21
N LYS A 322 -19.47 -23.39 -2.59
CA LYS A 322 -19.90 -23.04 -3.95
C LYS A 322 -19.45 -21.63 -4.33
N GLN A 323 -19.76 -20.63 -3.51
CA GLN A 323 -19.35 -19.24 -3.77
C GLN A 323 -17.82 -19.10 -3.84
N HIS A 324 -17.08 -19.85 -3.02
CA HIS A 324 -15.62 -19.88 -3.07
C HIS A 324 -15.10 -20.40 -4.41
N ALA A 325 -15.65 -21.50 -4.92
CA ALA A 325 -15.25 -22.08 -6.20
C ALA A 325 -15.52 -21.12 -7.36
N GLU A 326 -16.74 -20.54 -7.41
CA GLU A 326 -17.13 -19.56 -8.41
C GLU A 326 -16.24 -18.31 -8.34
N ARG A 327 -16.01 -17.77 -7.13
CA ARG A 327 -15.12 -16.62 -6.92
C ARG A 327 -13.73 -16.91 -7.46
N LYS A 328 -13.15 -18.07 -7.12
CA LYS A 328 -11.80 -18.44 -7.55
C LYS A 328 -11.69 -18.49 -9.07
N GLU A 329 -12.67 -19.06 -9.76
CA GLU A 329 -12.70 -19.11 -11.22
C GLU A 329 -12.76 -17.70 -11.84
N ILE A 330 -13.65 -16.84 -11.33
CA ILE A 330 -13.78 -15.45 -11.79
C ILE A 330 -12.46 -14.68 -11.57
N GLN A 331 -11.87 -14.79 -10.38
CA GLN A 331 -10.62 -14.12 -10.04
C GLN A 331 -9.47 -14.56 -10.97
N LEU A 332 -9.37 -15.86 -11.30
CA LEU A 332 -8.37 -16.36 -12.25
C LEU A 332 -8.56 -15.75 -13.65
N LYS A 333 -9.80 -15.72 -14.16
CA LYS A 333 -10.11 -15.10 -15.46
C LYS A 333 -9.77 -13.61 -15.50
N ILE A 334 -10.11 -12.86 -14.44
CA ILE A 334 -9.73 -11.44 -14.31
C ILE A 334 -8.20 -11.28 -14.36
N GLN A 335 -7.45 -12.12 -13.63
CA GLN A 335 -5.98 -12.05 -13.62
C GLN A 335 -5.37 -12.37 -14.99
N GLU A 336 -5.92 -13.33 -15.73
CA GLU A 336 -5.49 -13.68 -17.08
C GLU A 336 -5.72 -12.52 -18.06
N LEU A 337 -6.92 -11.93 -18.05
CA LEU A 337 -7.23 -10.75 -18.86
C LEU A 337 -6.37 -9.56 -18.46
N SER A 338 -6.13 -9.34 -17.17
CA SER A 338 -5.24 -8.28 -16.67
C SER A 338 -3.81 -8.42 -17.20
N LYS A 339 -3.29 -9.65 -17.34
CA LYS A 339 -1.96 -9.88 -17.94
C LYS A 339 -1.94 -9.49 -19.42
N LYS A 340 -3.00 -9.83 -20.17
CA LYS A 340 -3.14 -9.44 -21.59
C LYS A 340 -3.27 -7.93 -21.73
N ARG A 341 -4.10 -7.30 -20.90
CA ARG A 341 -4.27 -5.86 -20.77
C ARG A 341 -2.95 -5.14 -20.55
N LYS A 342 -2.15 -5.58 -19.56
CA LYS A 342 -0.85 -4.97 -19.25
C LYS A 342 0.12 -5.01 -20.44
N LYS A 343 0.18 -6.13 -21.17
CA LYS A 343 0.98 -6.25 -22.41
C LYS A 343 0.49 -5.29 -23.49
N PHE A 344 -0.82 -5.18 -23.68
CA PHE A 344 -1.43 -4.28 -24.66
C PHE A 344 -1.13 -2.80 -24.35
N VAL A 345 -1.36 -2.37 -23.10
CA VAL A 345 -1.07 -1.01 -22.63
C VAL A 345 0.41 -0.69 -22.83
N ALA A 346 1.32 -1.58 -22.42
CA ALA A 346 2.76 -1.37 -22.59
C ALA A 346 3.17 -1.23 -24.07
N LYS A 347 2.55 -2.00 -24.98
CA LYS A 347 2.76 -1.87 -26.42
C LYS A 347 2.28 -0.50 -26.93
N LYS A 348 1.05 -0.11 -26.59
CA LYS A 348 0.45 1.17 -27.02
C LYS A 348 1.17 2.40 -26.46
N GLN A 349 1.70 2.33 -25.24
CA GLN A 349 2.50 3.42 -24.67
C GLN A 349 3.81 3.66 -25.44
N LYS A 350 4.45 2.59 -25.92
CA LYS A 350 5.65 2.69 -26.77
C LYS A 350 5.33 3.29 -28.14
N GLU A 351 4.21 2.91 -28.73
CA GLU A 351 3.76 3.42 -30.04
C GLU A 351 3.41 4.91 -30.00
N ASN A 352 2.79 5.39 -28.91
CA ASN A 352 2.21 6.73 -28.86
C ASN A 352 3.08 7.78 -28.14
N ASN A 353 4.28 7.43 -27.64
CA ASN A 353 5.10 8.28 -26.76
C ASN A 353 4.36 8.90 -25.54
N LYS A 354 3.16 8.41 -25.21
CA LYS A 354 2.35 8.89 -24.08
C LYS A 354 2.79 8.20 -22.80
N LYS A 355 3.45 8.94 -21.91
CA LYS A 355 3.76 8.48 -20.53
C LYS A 355 2.66 8.96 -19.59
N ASN A 356 2.04 8.02 -18.86
CA ASN A 356 1.20 8.38 -17.71
C ASN A 356 2.13 8.75 -16.54
N GLU A 357 2.30 10.06 -16.30
CA GLU A 357 3.39 10.58 -15.46
C GLU A 357 3.25 10.17 -13.99
N LEU A 358 2.15 10.50 -13.30
CA LEU A 358 2.02 10.18 -11.87
C LEU A 358 2.01 8.67 -11.59
N GLU A 359 1.19 7.92 -12.33
CA GLU A 359 1.05 6.47 -12.18
C GLU A 359 2.42 5.79 -12.28
N SER A 360 3.19 6.14 -13.30
CA SER A 360 4.50 5.53 -13.51
C SER A 360 5.49 5.87 -12.41
N VAL A 361 5.40 7.05 -11.79
CA VAL A 361 6.42 7.53 -10.85
C VAL A 361 6.20 6.99 -9.45
N ILE A 362 4.96 6.90 -8.93
CA ILE A 362 4.70 6.33 -7.59
C ILE A 362 5.13 4.87 -7.58
N ILE A 363 4.73 4.12 -8.62
CA ILE A 363 5.08 2.71 -8.77
C ILE A 363 6.59 2.52 -8.91
N LYS A 364 7.28 3.39 -9.65
CA LYS A 364 8.75 3.35 -9.77
C LYS A 364 9.42 3.59 -8.42
N ALA A 365 8.96 4.58 -7.64
CA ALA A 365 9.49 4.89 -6.33
C ALA A 365 9.33 3.69 -5.38
N ILE A 366 8.13 3.13 -5.30
CA ILE A 366 7.84 1.91 -4.54
C ILE A 366 8.77 0.77 -4.99
N LYS A 367 8.90 0.52 -6.29
CA LYS A 367 9.77 -0.55 -6.83
C LYS A 367 11.23 -0.36 -6.46
N LYS A 368 11.74 0.86 -6.60
CA LYS A 368 13.13 1.21 -6.25
C LYS A 368 13.39 0.98 -4.76
N GLN A 369 12.47 1.40 -3.90
CA GLN A 369 12.60 1.29 -2.45
C GLN A 369 12.43 -0.14 -1.97
N ALA A 370 11.45 -0.88 -2.50
CA ALA A 370 11.24 -2.27 -2.12
C ALA A 370 12.40 -3.19 -2.54
N LYS A 371 13.06 -2.92 -3.67
CA LYS A 371 14.27 -3.66 -4.08
C LYS A 371 15.37 -3.61 -3.02
N LYS A 372 15.56 -2.46 -2.35
CA LYS A 372 16.51 -2.31 -1.23
C LYS A 372 16.14 -3.19 -0.01
N LYS A 373 14.89 -3.66 0.06
CA LYS A 373 14.35 -4.53 1.12
C LYS A 373 14.12 -5.97 0.64
N ASN A 374 14.75 -6.39 -0.47
CA ASN A 374 14.63 -7.74 -1.04
C ASN A 374 13.22 -8.10 -1.53
N TYR A 375 12.47 -7.11 -2.00
CA TYR A 375 11.22 -7.35 -2.73
C TYR A 375 11.49 -7.52 -4.24
N SER A 376 10.78 -8.46 -4.85
CA SER A 376 10.79 -8.74 -6.30
C SER A 376 9.35 -8.77 -6.85
N TRP A 377 9.19 -8.78 -8.18
CA TRP A 377 7.91 -8.74 -8.90
C TRP A 377 7.72 -9.94 -9.81
#